data_AF-A0A1D6EHC6-F1
#
_entry.id   AF-A0A1D6EHC6-F1
#
_cell.length_a   1.000
_cell.length_b   1.000
_cell.length_c   1.000
_cell.angle_alpha   90.00
_cell.angle_beta   90.00
_cell.angle_gamma   90.00
#
_symmetry.space_group_name_H-M   'P 1'
#
loop_
_entity.id
_entity.type
_entity.pdbx_description
1 polymer ?
#
loop_
_entity_poly.entity_id
_entity_poly.type
_entity_poly.pdbx_seq_one_letter_code
_entity_poly.pdbx_strand_id
1 'polypeptide(L)'
;MVYENHCPVIVMLTKFDGLKCDEYLPLSKGQAVFGKFTIKITKFRKDGQLLLRGVEIRQDEVNIYKSDEVRSLLHIEYPEWPDHGVPNSSADVRRILKRLYHIPRERPIVAHCSAGIGRTGAYTTIHNTIERILLGEQGAADLVETVKKFRSQRPGMVQTEEQYKCCHHAIRDELEDLVSSSKIEPLSRNG
;
A
#
# COMPACT_ATOMS: atom_id res chain seq x y z
N MET A 1 5.56 7.63 -14.39
CA MET A 1 4.98 6.41 -13.79
C MET A 1 3.65 6.67 -13.07
N VAL A 2 3.63 7.26 -11.86
CA VAL A 2 2.39 7.42 -11.04
C VAL A 2 1.30 8.17 -11.81
N TYR A 3 1.65 9.33 -12.39
CA TYR A 3 0.74 10.13 -13.20
C TYR A 3 0.22 9.32 -14.39
N GLU A 4 1.09 8.82 -15.27
CA GLU A 4 0.70 8.08 -16.50
C GLU A 4 -0.17 6.85 -16.23
N ASN A 5 0.11 6.08 -15.17
CA ASN A 5 -0.64 4.87 -14.83
C ASN A 5 -1.89 5.13 -13.99
N HIS A 6 -2.21 6.39 -13.70
CA HIS A 6 -3.37 6.78 -12.90
C HIS A 6 -3.39 6.08 -11.53
N CYS A 7 -2.23 5.92 -10.90
CA CYS A 7 -2.10 5.19 -9.64
C CYS A 7 -2.87 5.91 -8.52
N PRO A 8 -3.91 5.30 -7.91
CA PRO A 8 -4.71 5.97 -6.89
C PRO A 8 -4.04 5.96 -5.52
N VAL A 9 -3.04 5.09 -5.32
CA VAL A 9 -2.39 4.88 -4.02
C VAL A 9 -0.90 4.62 -4.18
N ILE A 10 -0.13 5.19 -3.24
CA ILE A 10 1.26 4.82 -2.98
C ILE A 10 1.35 4.29 -1.54
N VAL A 11 1.87 3.08 -1.37
CA VAL A 11 2.20 2.46 -0.09
C VAL A 11 3.72 2.43 0.07
N MET A 12 4.21 3.27 0.97
CA MET A 12 5.62 3.43 1.31
C MET A 12 5.92 2.72 2.63
N LEU A 13 6.69 1.63 2.59
CA LEU A 13 6.97 0.76 3.74
C LEU A 13 8.36 1.04 4.33
N THR A 14 8.79 2.29 4.25
CA THR A 14 10.04 2.81 4.79
C THR A 14 9.83 4.27 5.16
N LYS A 15 10.82 4.90 5.78
CA LYS A 15 10.83 6.35 6.01
C LYS A 15 11.65 7.09 4.97
N PHE A 16 11.37 8.38 4.81
CA PHE A 16 12.28 9.30 4.14
C PHE A 16 13.52 9.52 5.01
N ASP A 17 14.69 9.15 4.49
CA ASP A 17 15.97 9.29 5.21
C ASP A 17 17.15 9.66 4.29
N GLY A 18 16.92 9.82 2.98
CA GLY A 18 17.93 10.16 1.99
C GLY A 18 18.98 9.07 1.73
N LEU A 19 18.90 7.93 2.42
CA LEU A 19 19.78 6.77 2.22
C LEU A 19 19.03 5.63 1.57
N LYS A 20 17.85 5.31 2.12
CA LYS A 20 16.96 4.25 1.68
C LYS A 20 15.85 4.76 0.78
N CYS A 21 15.41 6.00 1.00
CA CYS A 21 14.41 6.67 0.19
C CYS A 21 14.59 8.18 0.22
N ASP A 22 14.75 8.77 -0.97
CA ASP A 22 14.75 10.21 -1.17
C ASP A 22 13.37 10.82 -0.97
N GLU A 23 13.33 12.09 -0.57
CA GLU A 23 12.11 12.87 -0.45
C GLU A 23 11.54 13.21 -1.84
N TYR A 24 10.57 12.42 -2.29
CA TYR A 24 9.85 12.62 -3.56
C TYR A 24 8.49 13.35 -3.38
N LEU A 25 8.15 13.74 -2.15
CA LEU A 25 6.98 14.57 -1.82
C LEU A 25 7.46 15.85 -1.12
N PRO A 26 6.82 17.01 -1.32
CA PRO A 26 7.27 18.27 -0.73
C PRO A 26 6.88 18.39 0.75
N LEU A 27 7.51 17.61 1.63
CA LEU A 27 7.07 17.45 3.03
C LEU A 27 7.13 18.78 3.81
N SER A 28 8.18 19.57 3.60
CA SER A 28 8.35 20.85 4.32
C SER A 28 7.59 22.01 3.68
N LYS A 29 7.40 21.99 2.35
CA LYS A 29 6.86 23.13 1.59
C LYS A 29 5.37 22.98 1.25
N GLY A 30 4.81 21.78 1.40
CA GLY A 30 3.44 21.45 0.99
C GLY A 30 3.26 21.36 -0.54
N GLN A 31 4.09 22.03 -1.32
CA GLN A 31 4.08 21.97 -2.78
C GLN A 31 5.51 22.13 -3.36
N ALA A 32 5.84 21.40 -4.41
CA ALA A 32 7.06 21.59 -5.19
C ALA A 32 6.93 21.07 -6.62
N VAL A 33 7.85 21.52 -7.48
CA VAL A 33 7.96 21.08 -8.88
C VAL A 33 9.03 19.99 -8.99
N PHE A 34 8.67 18.88 -9.62
CA PHE A 34 9.55 17.76 -9.93
C PHE A 34 9.53 17.52 -11.44
N GLY A 35 10.50 18.09 -12.14
CA GLY A 35 10.51 18.09 -13.61
C GLY A 35 9.30 18.85 -14.16
N LYS A 36 8.45 18.16 -14.92
CA LYS A 36 7.21 18.72 -15.51
C LYS A 36 5.96 18.56 -14.63
N PHE A 37 6.13 18.14 -13.38
CA PHE A 37 5.01 17.88 -12.48
C PHE A 37 5.04 18.82 -11.27
N THR A 38 3.93 19.47 -11.01
CA THR A 38 3.69 20.14 -9.73
C THR A 38 2.99 19.15 -8.80
N ILE A 39 3.65 18.84 -7.67
CA ILE A 39 3.13 17.94 -6.64
C ILE A 39 2.72 18.79 -5.43
N LYS A 40 1.51 18.56 -4.92
CA LYS A 40 0.96 19.24 -3.75
C LYS A 40 0.41 18.25 -2.73
N ILE A 41 0.78 18.41 -1.47
CA ILE A 41 0.17 17.71 -0.34
C ILE A 41 -1.07 18.50 0.08
N THR A 42 -2.24 17.88 -0.01
CA THR A 42 -3.52 18.54 0.28
C THR A 42 -4.06 18.24 1.67
N LYS A 43 -3.72 17.08 2.22
CA LYS A 43 -4.17 16.63 3.54
C LYS A 43 -3.07 15.82 4.21
N PHE A 44 -3.01 15.90 5.54
CA PHE A 44 -2.15 15.06 6.36
C PHE A 44 -2.95 14.49 7.53
N ARG A 45 -2.80 13.20 7.82
CA ARG A 45 -3.42 12.54 8.98
C ARG A 45 -2.51 11.42 9.48
N LYS A 46 -2.39 11.29 10.80
CA LYS A 46 -1.82 10.10 11.44
C LYS A 46 -2.92 9.10 11.80
N ASP A 47 -2.70 7.81 11.55
CA ASP A 47 -3.53 6.72 12.08
C ASP A 47 -2.64 5.55 12.50
N GLY A 48 -2.63 5.21 13.78
CA GLY A 48 -1.65 4.27 14.33
C GLY A 48 -0.23 4.79 14.08
N GLN A 49 0.60 3.95 13.47
CA GLN A 49 1.95 4.32 13.02
C GLN A 49 1.99 4.82 11.57
N LEU A 50 0.85 4.90 10.88
CA LEU A 50 0.79 5.33 9.49
C LEU A 50 0.73 6.86 9.37
N LEU A 51 1.47 7.41 8.41
CA LEU A 51 1.36 8.80 7.97
C LEU A 51 0.63 8.83 6.63
N LEU A 52 -0.57 9.41 6.62
CA LEU A 52 -1.45 9.47 5.47
C LEU A 52 -1.39 10.86 4.85
N ARG A 53 -1.20 10.93 3.53
CA ARG A 53 -1.16 12.18 2.78
C ARG A 53 -2.11 12.12 1.58
N GLY A 54 -2.98 13.12 1.46
CA GLY A 54 -3.63 13.39 0.19
C GLY A 54 -2.64 14.12 -0.71
N VAL A 55 -2.45 13.64 -1.94
CA VAL A 55 -1.49 14.21 -2.89
C VAL A 55 -2.19 14.51 -4.20
N GLU A 56 -1.97 15.72 -4.71
CA GLU A 56 -2.37 16.13 -6.05
C GLU A 56 -1.12 16.26 -6.94
N ILE A 57 -1.22 15.72 -8.16
CA ILE A 57 -0.20 15.83 -9.19
C ILE A 57 -0.81 16.52 -10.39
N ARG A 58 -0.25 17.66 -10.75
CA ARG A 58 -0.54 18.38 -11.99
C ARG A 58 0.65 18.24 -12.93
N GLN A 59 0.38 17.95 -14.20
CA GLN A 59 1.42 18.02 -15.23
C GLN A 59 1.39 19.43 -15.82
N ASP A 60 2.49 20.16 -15.65
CA ASP A 60 2.63 21.50 -16.21
C ASP A 60 2.96 21.33 -17.71
N GLU A 61 2.02 21.68 -18.59
CA GLU A 61 2.22 21.60 -20.03
C GLU A 61 2.49 22.95 -20.68
N VAL A 62 3.35 22.93 -21.69
CA VAL A 62 3.64 24.05 -22.60
C VAL A 62 2.57 24.15 -23.71
N ASN A 63 1.65 23.19 -23.80
CA ASN A 63 0.73 23.05 -24.93
C ASN A 63 -0.70 23.44 -24.55
N ILE A 64 -1.23 24.47 -25.21
CA ILE A 64 -2.49 25.19 -24.91
C ILE A 64 -3.74 24.29 -25.05
N TYR A 65 -3.60 23.10 -25.66
CA TYR A 65 -4.70 22.22 -26.03
C TYR A 65 -4.91 20.99 -25.14
N LYS A 66 -4.08 20.80 -24.09
CA LYS A 66 -4.25 19.68 -23.16
C LYS A 66 -4.85 20.15 -21.84
N SER A 67 -5.82 19.37 -21.38
CA SER A 67 -6.58 19.59 -20.15
C SER A 67 -5.66 19.73 -18.94
N ASP A 68 -6.02 20.66 -18.06
CA ASP A 68 -5.38 20.93 -16.77
C ASP A 68 -5.68 19.81 -15.74
N GLU A 69 -5.44 18.56 -16.14
CA GLU A 69 -5.89 17.37 -15.41
C GLU A 69 -5.06 17.21 -14.12
N VAL A 70 -5.73 17.45 -12.99
CA VAL A 70 -5.20 17.18 -11.65
C VAL A 70 -5.51 15.74 -11.28
N ARG A 71 -4.47 15.00 -10.87
CA ARG A 71 -4.60 13.62 -10.41
C ARG A 71 -4.41 13.54 -8.91
N SER A 72 -5.40 13.01 -8.23
CA SER A 72 -5.37 12.84 -6.78
C SER A 72 -5.04 11.41 -6.41
N LEU A 73 -4.17 11.22 -5.41
CA LEU A 73 -3.83 9.92 -4.86
C LEU A 73 -3.71 9.97 -3.33
N LEU A 74 -3.82 8.80 -2.72
CA LEU A 74 -3.53 8.58 -1.30
C LEU A 74 -2.09 8.05 -1.16
N HIS A 75 -1.25 8.77 -0.43
CA HIS A 75 0.06 8.28 -0.02
C HIS A 75 -0.02 7.78 1.43
N ILE A 76 0.45 6.55 1.65
CA ILE A 76 0.44 5.85 2.94
C ILE A 76 1.87 5.50 3.27
N GLU A 77 2.45 6.17 4.26
CA GLU A 77 3.79 5.85 4.77
C GLU A 77 3.68 5.03 6.05
N TYR A 78 4.41 3.93 6.12
CA TYR A 78 4.62 3.15 7.32
C TYR A 78 6.12 3.17 7.70
N PRO A 79 6.56 4.16 8.50
CA PRO A 79 7.97 4.39 8.80
C PRO A 79 8.57 3.37 9.77
N GLU A 80 7.74 2.76 10.62
CA GLU A 80 8.16 1.87 11.72
C GLU A 80 8.37 0.41 11.29
N TRP A 81 8.29 0.08 9.99
CA TRP A 81 8.65 -1.26 9.53
C TRP A 81 10.18 -1.39 9.40
N PRO A 82 10.85 -2.12 10.31
CA PRO A 82 12.30 -2.22 10.32
C PRO A 82 12.82 -2.92 9.05
N ASP A 83 13.99 -2.50 8.60
CA ASP A 83 14.64 -3.12 7.46
C ASP A 83 15.17 -4.50 7.82
N HIS A 84 15.02 -5.47 6.91
CA HIS A 84 15.27 -6.90 7.16
C HIS A 84 14.52 -7.52 8.35
N GLY A 85 13.61 -6.78 8.99
CA GLY A 85 12.79 -7.24 10.10
C GLY A 85 11.30 -7.23 9.78
N VAL A 86 10.52 -7.32 10.86
CA VAL A 86 9.06 -7.31 10.83
C VAL A 86 8.52 -6.31 11.86
N PRO A 87 7.32 -5.78 11.67
CA PRO A 87 6.68 -4.97 12.69
C PRO A 87 6.40 -5.80 13.95
N ASN A 88 6.35 -5.14 15.11
CA ASN A 88 5.99 -5.79 16.37
C ASN A 88 4.54 -6.32 16.38
N SER A 89 3.68 -5.82 15.49
CA SER A 89 2.28 -6.22 15.36
C SER A 89 1.81 -6.10 13.91
N SER A 90 0.89 -6.98 13.49
CA SER A 90 0.21 -6.91 12.19
C SER A 90 -0.76 -5.72 12.06
N ALA A 91 -1.06 -5.01 13.16
CA ALA A 91 -2.12 -4.02 13.23
C ALA A 91 -2.01 -2.93 12.15
N ASP A 92 -0.84 -2.30 11.97
CA ASP A 92 -0.69 -1.23 10.98
C ASP A 92 -0.70 -1.78 9.54
N VAL A 93 -0.16 -2.98 9.29
CA VAL A 93 -0.27 -3.63 7.97
C VAL A 93 -1.74 -3.89 7.61
N ARG A 94 -2.53 -4.38 8.57
CA ARG A 94 -3.98 -4.56 8.42
C ARG A 94 -4.72 -3.22 8.27
N ARG A 95 -4.28 -2.15 8.96
CA ARG A 95 -4.83 -0.78 8.76
C ARG A 95 -4.61 -0.27 7.34
N ILE A 96 -3.49 -0.61 6.70
CA ILE A 96 -3.27 -0.31 5.28
C ILE A 96 -4.28 -1.10 4.44
N LEU A 97 -4.35 -2.42 4.63
CA LEU A 97 -5.25 -3.29 3.87
C LEU A 97 -6.71 -2.84 3.94
N LYS A 98 -7.25 -2.58 5.14
CA LYS A 98 -8.63 -2.15 5.35
C LYS A 98 -8.98 -0.84 4.63
N ARG A 99 -8.01 0.06 4.44
CA ARG A 99 -8.21 1.30 3.66
C ARG A 99 -8.37 1.06 2.18
N LEU A 100 -7.78 -0.02 1.68
CA LEU A 100 -7.72 -0.32 0.26
C LEU A 100 -8.91 -1.17 -0.21
N TYR A 101 -9.68 -1.75 0.71
CA TYR A 101 -10.94 -2.43 0.39
C TYR A 101 -11.94 -1.55 -0.38
N HIS A 102 -11.89 -0.23 -0.21
CA HIS A 102 -12.78 0.71 -0.90
C HIS A 102 -12.14 1.39 -2.11
N ILE A 103 -10.90 1.04 -2.45
CA ILE A 103 -10.20 1.63 -3.60
C ILE A 103 -10.48 0.77 -4.83
N PRO A 104 -10.99 1.36 -5.92
CA PRO A 104 -11.23 0.64 -7.18
C PRO A 104 -9.95 0.00 -7.74
N ARG A 105 -10.09 -1.20 -8.32
CA ARG A 105 -8.96 -2.08 -8.70
C ARG A 105 -8.53 -1.95 -10.17
N GLU A 106 -9.10 -1.00 -10.91
CA GLU A 106 -8.82 -0.81 -12.33
C GLU A 106 -7.43 -0.19 -12.58
N ARG A 107 -6.81 0.38 -11.53
CA ARG A 107 -5.52 1.06 -11.60
C ARG A 107 -4.53 0.48 -10.59
N PRO A 108 -3.23 0.43 -10.91
CA PRO A 108 -2.23 -0.22 -10.06
C PRO A 108 -1.94 0.59 -8.80
N ILE A 109 -1.84 -0.11 -7.67
CA ILE A 109 -1.30 0.42 -6.42
C ILE A 109 0.23 0.34 -6.48
N VAL A 110 0.90 1.44 -6.17
CA VAL A 110 2.37 1.46 -6.06
C VAL A 110 2.74 1.05 -4.64
N ALA A 111 3.54 -0.01 -4.47
CA ALA A 111 4.13 -0.37 -3.18
C ALA A 111 5.65 -0.33 -3.29
N HIS A 112 6.32 0.34 -2.35
CA HIS A 112 7.78 0.37 -2.31
C HIS A 112 8.32 0.39 -0.87
N CYS A 113 9.59 0.03 -0.72
CA CYS A 113 10.37 0.22 0.49
C CYS A 113 11.68 0.93 0.12
N SER A 114 12.84 0.34 0.39
CA SER A 114 14.13 0.77 -0.18
C SER A 114 14.40 0.06 -1.51
N ALA A 115 14.84 -1.21 -1.49
CA ALA A 115 15.06 -2.01 -2.70
C ALA A 115 13.77 -2.52 -3.38
N GLY A 116 12.62 -2.36 -2.72
CA GLY A 116 11.31 -2.75 -3.24
C GLY A 116 11.09 -4.26 -3.33
N ILE A 117 11.68 -5.07 -2.44
CA ILE A 117 11.57 -6.54 -2.49
C ILE A 117 11.20 -7.20 -1.16
N GLY A 118 11.85 -6.87 -0.03
CA GLY A 118 11.57 -7.49 1.27
C GLY A 118 10.21 -7.08 1.85
N ARG A 119 10.15 -5.88 2.45
CA ARG A 119 8.93 -5.30 3.02
C ARG A 119 7.81 -5.18 1.98
N THR A 120 8.15 -4.72 0.77
CA THR A 120 7.22 -4.67 -0.37
C THR A 120 6.66 -6.05 -0.68
N GLY A 121 7.49 -7.08 -0.79
CA GLY A 121 7.02 -8.44 -1.06
C GLY A 121 6.14 -8.99 0.05
N ALA A 122 6.47 -8.72 1.32
CA ALA A 122 5.65 -9.14 2.44
C ALA A 122 4.27 -8.48 2.41
N TYR A 123 4.22 -7.16 2.25
CA TYR A 123 2.97 -6.41 2.12
C TYR A 123 2.13 -6.88 0.93
N THR A 124 2.73 -7.03 -0.26
CA THR A 124 2.04 -7.51 -1.46
C THR A 124 1.50 -8.92 -1.26
N THR A 125 2.23 -9.79 -0.57
CA THR A 125 1.77 -11.15 -0.22
C THR A 125 0.55 -11.13 0.68
N ILE A 126 0.58 -10.33 1.74
CA ILE A 126 -0.56 -10.20 2.67
C ILE A 126 -1.78 -9.65 1.95
N HIS A 127 -1.62 -8.54 1.23
CA HIS A 127 -2.70 -7.87 0.52
C HIS A 127 -3.34 -8.81 -0.52
N ASN A 128 -2.53 -9.36 -1.43
CA ASN A 128 -3.02 -10.22 -2.50
C ASN A 128 -3.70 -11.48 -1.94
N THR A 129 -3.14 -12.09 -0.89
CA THR A 129 -3.72 -13.30 -0.31
C THR A 129 -5.09 -13.04 0.29
N ILE A 130 -5.24 -11.99 1.10
CA ILE A 130 -6.56 -11.66 1.69
C ILE A 130 -7.57 -11.36 0.60
N GLU A 131 -7.21 -10.56 -0.42
CA GLU A 131 -8.13 -10.27 -1.52
C GLU A 131 -8.57 -11.54 -2.27
N ARG A 132 -7.64 -12.43 -2.58
CA ARG A 132 -7.94 -13.70 -3.27
C ARG A 132 -8.82 -14.61 -2.41
N ILE A 133 -8.61 -14.64 -1.08
CA ILE A 133 -9.50 -15.35 -0.15
C ILE A 133 -10.90 -14.76 -0.17
N LEU A 134 -11.02 -13.42 -0.10
CA LEU A 134 -12.32 -12.72 -0.14
C LEU A 134 -13.06 -12.92 -1.47
N LEU A 135 -12.34 -13.14 -2.57
CA LEU A 135 -12.89 -13.48 -3.89
C LEU A 135 -13.24 -14.98 -4.03
N GLY A 136 -12.97 -15.80 -3.02
CA GLY A 136 -13.30 -17.24 -3.02
C GLY A 136 -12.31 -18.12 -3.80
N GLU A 137 -11.09 -17.65 -4.06
CA GLU A 137 -10.08 -18.45 -4.75
C GLU A 137 -9.54 -19.59 -3.86
N GLN A 138 -9.80 -20.84 -4.24
CA GLN A 138 -9.41 -22.02 -3.44
C GLN A 138 -7.90 -22.15 -3.19
N GLY A 139 -7.06 -21.58 -4.07
CA GLY A 139 -5.59 -21.59 -3.94
C GLY A 139 -5.00 -20.34 -3.29
N ALA A 140 -5.82 -19.46 -2.69
CA ALA A 140 -5.33 -18.23 -2.09
C ALA A 140 -4.47 -18.47 -0.82
N ALA A 141 -4.80 -19.49 -0.04
CA ALA A 141 -4.09 -19.84 1.18
C ALA A 141 -2.69 -20.47 0.95
N ASP A 142 -2.35 -20.83 -0.29
CA ASP A 142 -1.01 -21.31 -0.64
C ASP A 142 -0.04 -20.12 -0.80
N LEU A 143 0.54 -19.72 0.33
CA LEU A 143 1.54 -18.65 0.36
C LEU A 143 2.84 -19.02 -0.36
N VAL A 144 3.19 -20.31 -0.42
CA VAL A 144 4.41 -20.75 -1.10
C VAL A 144 4.30 -20.46 -2.59
N GLU A 145 3.20 -20.88 -3.20
CA GLU A 145 2.93 -20.61 -4.62
C GLU A 145 2.72 -19.13 -4.89
N THR A 146 2.08 -18.39 -3.97
CA THR A 146 1.91 -16.94 -4.09
C THR A 146 3.26 -16.22 -4.12
N VAL A 147 4.15 -16.53 -3.17
CA VAL A 147 5.50 -15.92 -3.12
C VAL A 147 6.36 -16.35 -4.30
N LYS A 148 6.29 -17.61 -4.75
CA LYS A 148 6.98 -18.07 -5.96
C LYS A 148 6.56 -17.27 -7.19
N LYS A 149 5.25 -17.04 -7.39
CA LYS A 149 4.73 -16.20 -8.48
C LYS A 149 5.20 -14.76 -8.39
N PHE A 150 5.31 -14.18 -7.19
CA PHE A 150 5.88 -12.84 -7.05
C PHE A 150 7.38 -12.80 -7.34
N ARG A 151 8.13 -13.83 -6.94
CA ARG A 151 9.55 -13.94 -7.25
C ARG A 151 9.82 -14.11 -8.75
N SER A 152 8.89 -14.70 -9.51
CA SER A 152 9.02 -14.78 -10.99
C SER A 152 8.76 -13.44 -11.68
N GLN A 153 8.01 -12.53 -11.06
CA GLN A 153 7.75 -11.18 -11.59
C GLN A 153 8.80 -10.16 -11.10
N ARG A 154 9.27 -10.31 -9.86
CA ARG A 154 10.32 -9.49 -9.26
C ARG A 154 11.21 -10.36 -8.36
N PRO A 155 12.45 -10.67 -8.78
CA PRO A 155 13.35 -11.50 -7.99
C PRO A 155 13.57 -10.93 -6.58
N GLY A 156 13.55 -11.81 -5.57
CA GLY A 156 13.81 -11.45 -4.18
C GLY A 156 12.60 -10.98 -3.36
N MET A 157 11.38 -11.01 -3.92
CA MET A 157 10.15 -10.72 -3.15
C MET A 157 10.05 -11.61 -1.90
N VAL A 158 9.81 -10.97 -0.74
CA VAL A 158 9.95 -11.56 0.61
C VAL A 158 11.37 -12.06 0.84
N GLN A 159 12.20 -11.27 1.52
CA GLN A 159 13.65 -11.51 1.58
C GLN A 159 14.06 -12.43 2.74
N THR A 160 13.37 -12.38 3.87
CA THR A 160 13.75 -13.13 5.08
C THR A 160 12.66 -14.10 5.53
N GLU A 161 13.05 -15.10 6.33
CA GLU A 161 12.12 -16.06 6.92
C GLU A 161 11.14 -15.35 7.86
N GLU A 162 11.60 -14.36 8.62
CA GLU A 162 10.77 -13.56 9.51
C GLU A 162 9.68 -12.83 8.74
N GLN A 163 10.01 -12.24 7.59
CA GLN A 163 9.02 -11.59 6.72
C GLN A 163 7.98 -12.59 6.21
N TYR A 164 8.39 -13.81 5.87
CA TYR A 164 7.47 -14.86 5.45
C TYR A 164 6.53 -15.29 6.59
N LYS A 165 7.06 -15.49 7.81
CA LYS A 165 6.25 -15.74 9.02
C LYS A 165 5.28 -14.60 9.33
N CYS A 166 5.73 -13.36 9.15
CA CYS A 166 4.89 -12.17 9.31
C CYS A 166 3.71 -12.17 8.34
N CYS A 167 3.89 -12.65 7.09
CA CYS A 167 2.79 -12.79 6.14
C CYS A 167 1.70 -13.71 6.69
N HIS A 168 2.07 -14.90 7.18
CA HIS A 168 1.14 -15.84 7.78
C HIS A 168 0.41 -15.25 8.98
N HIS A 169 1.13 -14.60 9.90
CA HIS A 169 0.52 -13.98 11.08
C HIS A 169 -0.46 -12.87 10.71
N ALA A 170 -0.07 -11.95 9.83
CA ALA A 170 -0.94 -10.84 9.43
C ALA A 170 -2.20 -11.31 8.70
N ILE A 171 -2.08 -12.36 7.86
CA ILE A 171 -3.23 -12.96 7.18
C ILE A 171 -4.17 -13.63 8.19
N ARG A 172 -3.64 -14.46 9.08
CA ARG A 172 -4.45 -15.08 10.15
C ARG A 172 -5.19 -14.02 10.95
N ASP A 173 -4.48 -13.01 11.44
CA ASP A 173 -5.08 -11.97 12.27
C ASP A 173 -6.20 -11.23 11.50
N GLU A 174 -6.01 -10.90 10.21
CA GLU A 174 -7.07 -10.26 9.41
C GLU A 174 -8.29 -11.17 9.20
N LEU A 175 -8.07 -12.46 8.95
CA LEU A 175 -9.18 -13.41 8.80
C LEU A 175 -9.97 -13.58 10.10
N GLU A 176 -9.28 -13.60 11.25
CA GLU A 176 -9.92 -13.62 12.58
C GLU A 176 -10.78 -12.36 12.80
N ASP A 177 -10.28 -11.17 12.44
CA ASP A 177 -11.03 -9.91 12.49
C ASP A 177 -12.28 -9.94 11.59
N LEU A 178 -12.15 -10.44 10.36
CA LEU A 178 -13.24 -10.53 9.39
C LEU A 178 -14.33 -11.51 9.85
N VAL A 179 -13.94 -12.68 10.36
CA VAL A 179 -14.88 -13.68 10.91
C VAL A 179 -15.55 -13.18 12.19
N SER A 180 -14.83 -12.42 13.02
CA SER A 180 -15.42 -11.85 14.24
C SER A 180 -16.42 -10.73 13.91
N SER A 181 -16.12 -9.92 12.89
CA SER A 181 -17.01 -8.83 12.45
C SER A 181 -18.29 -9.35 11.80
N SER A 182 -18.22 -10.45 11.04
CA SER A 182 -19.41 -11.06 10.40
C SER A 182 -20.36 -11.72 11.40
N LYS A 183 -19.87 -12.16 12.57
CA LYS A 183 -20.71 -12.67 13.66
C LYS A 183 -21.46 -11.56 14.43
N ILE A 184 -21.07 -10.30 14.27
CA ILE A 184 -21.61 -9.16 15.02
C ILE A 184 -22.76 -8.47 14.28
N GLU A 185 -23.04 -8.74 13.00
CA GLU A 185 -24.28 -8.29 12.34
C GLU A 185 -25.46 -9.17 12.79
N PRO A 186 -26.34 -8.72 13.71
CA PRO A 186 -27.52 -9.49 14.08
C PRO A 186 -28.57 -9.31 12.97
N LEU A 187 -29.38 -10.34 12.78
CA LEU A 187 -30.61 -10.33 11.99
C LEU A 187 -31.53 -9.20 12.44
N SER A 188 -31.36 -7.99 11.90
CA SER A 188 -32.37 -6.93 11.90
C SER A 188 -32.83 -6.71 10.46
N ARG A 189 -33.52 -7.71 9.91
CA ARG A 189 -34.48 -7.48 8.83
C ARG A 189 -35.88 -7.77 9.36
N ASN A 190 -36.49 -6.65 9.74
CA ASN A 190 -37.90 -6.32 9.92
C ASN A 190 -38.93 -7.41 9.59
N GLY A 191 -39.84 -7.61 10.55
CA GLY A 191 -41.19 -8.11 10.28
C GLY A 191 -42.11 -7.04 9.69
#